data_AF-K6UKR6-F1
#
_entry.id   AF-K6UKR6-F1
#
_cell.length_a   1.000
_cell.length_b   1.000
_cell.length_c   1.000
_cell.angle_alpha   90.00
_cell.angle_beta   90.00
_cell.angle_gamma   90.00
#
_symmetry.space_group_name_H-M   'P 1'
#
loop_
_entity.id
_entity.type
_entity.pdbx_description
1 polymer ?
#
loop_
_entity_poly.entity_id
_entity_poly.type
_entity_poly.pdbx_seq_one_letter_code
_entity_poly.pdbx_strand_id
1 'polypeptide(L)'
;MKYCFKVKGVLLLCVYLLHTVVDSKNVFTDQSQFVRKKYQQLRGVCLHFLLSTPRNNVASDKYALRRVWSSAKLCNRVKCSKKRQIKHVRSGRSNLQYDEDAFQRGNIVSNKKMKLIIRQLNRAKWYDFKFFSPAKVNLFLRLKERKETHNELSTLMHAINLGDDIFITALNKEDQRKLTELLFPCQSGDFLTIKKDEEYEGKYKNEEMYPGGRDEDTRYYYNHYPLNDDNIIAKVLRRYREELGIRDHVKFLIHVVKRTPIFSGIGGGSSNGASVFYFLEKYYYKYLKSNQLRNEFLKTIGSDISFFSSSGFAYCTGKGNNVIDLSDAQATISGSRIYIFQISEGLSSRMVYQNVDYDKIVQYNPVSLLKQFIVNAEKCNIVKHVEEAERSYLKQFVPLDGTSLMNSFINDLEHSAFVLLKKVKCLKDLLLNQNIFDAVTMSGSGSSLFALTKKNMSLDEEKMHMKNLIKQVREKLHVPVKVYLCSALRKTEHLWYRPGQLAERGFVQFGKNDCKGSSYLFVLPF
;
A
#
# COMPACT_ATOMS: atom_id res chain seq x y z
N MET A 1 -52.72 -28.77 0.82
CA MET A 1 -52.87 -27.49 1.55
C MET A 1 -51.97 -27.56 2.77
N LYS A 2 -51.06 -26.65 3.11
CA LYS A 2 -50.61 -25.37 2.54
C LYS A 2 -49.14 -25.24 2.97
N TYR A 3 -48.27 -24.94 2.01
CA TYR A 3 -46.96 -24.33 2.26
C TYR A 3 -47.18 -23.00 3.01
N CYS A 4 -46.51 -22.80 4.14
CA CYS A 4 -46.23 -21.45 4.64
C CYS A 4 -44.98 -21.46 5.53
N PHE A 5 -43.87 -21.10 4.90
CA PHE A 5 -42.61 -20.64 5.48
C PHE A 5 -42.75 -19.78 6.76
N LYS A 6 -41.79 -19.92 7.67
CA LYS A 6 -41.34 -18.84 8.58
C LYS A 6 -39.80 -18.74 8.50
N VAL A 7 -39.21 -18.35 7.38
CA VAL A 7 -38.77 -16.97 7.00
C VAL A 7 -37.99 -16.16 8.05
N LYS A 8 -38.01 -16.47 9.36
CA LYS A 8 -37.24 -15.69 10.34
C LYS A 8 -35.77 -16.11 10.47
N GLY A 9 -35.44 -17.38 10.20
CA GLY A 9 -34.04 -17.87 10.24
C GLY A 9 -33.21 -17.42 9.03
N VAL A 10 -33.80 -17.42 7.83
CA VAL A 10 -33.09 -17.08 6.59
C VAL A 10 -32.85 -15.57 6.47
N LEU A 11 -33.79 -14.73 6.93
CA LEU A 11 -33.60 -13.27 6.90
C LEU A 11 -32.52 -12.79 7.88
N LEU A 12 -32.37 -13.44 9.04
CA LEU A 12 -31.29 -13.13 9.98
C LEU A 12 -29.92 -13.57 9.44
N LEU A 13 -29.87 -14.69 8.72
CA LEU A 13 -28.65 -15.12 8.02
C LEU A 13 -28.28 -14.16 6.88
N CYS A 14 -29.27 -13.67 6.12
CA CYS A 14 -29.06 -12.69 5.05
C CYS A 14 -28.65 -11.31 5.60
N VAL A 15 -29.19 -10.86 6.73
CA VAL A 15 -28.79 -9.59 7.36
C VAL A 15 -27.38 -9.67 7.96
N TYR A 16 -26.97 -10.82 8.49
CA TYR A 16 -25.60 -11.03 8.99
C TYR A 16 -24.58 -11.16 7.84
N LEU A 17 -24.97 -11.79 6.73
CA LEU A 17 -24.18 -11.81 5.49
C LEU A 17 -24.13 -10.44 4.82
N LEU A 18 -25.19 -9.63 4.88
CA LEU A 18 -25.16 -8.23 4.41
C LEU A 18 -24.30 -7.33 5.30
N HIS A 19 -24.32 -7.52 6.63
CA HIS A 19 -23.49 -6.72 7.54
C HIS A 19 -21.99 -7.07 7.49
N THR A 20 -21.63 -8.28 7.05
CA THR A 20 -20.24 -8.66 6.78
C THR A 20 -19.74 -8.26 5.40
N VAL A 21 -20.65 -7.84 4.50
CA VAL A 21 -20.32 -7.37 3.14
C VAL A 21 -20.29 -5.84 3.04
N VAL A 22 -20.79 -5.08 4.02
CA VAL A 22 -20.93 -3.61 3.95
C VAL A 22 -19.81 -2.80 4.66
N ASP A 23 -18.76 -3.44 5.19
CA ASP A 23 -17.45 -2.77 5.34
C ASP A 23 -16.68 -2.84 4.01
N SER A 24 -17.34 -2.40 2.95
CA SER A 24 -16.83 -2.38 1.59
C SER A 24 -16.07 -1.08 1.33
N LYS A 25 -14.73 -1.17 1.30
CA LYS A 25 -13.89 -0.19 0.59
C LYS A 25 -14.18 -0.31 -0.90
N ASN A 26 -15.20 0.40 -1.36
CA ASN A 26 -15.53 0.46 -2.77
C ASN A 26 -14.62 1.48 -3.46
N VAL A 27 -13.77 0.96 -4.35
CA VAL A 27 -13.27 1.73 -5.49
C VAL A 27 -14.47 1.96 -6.40
N PHE A 28 -14.78 3.22 -6.69
CA PHE A 28 -15.88 3.57 -7.57
C PHE A 28 -15.49 3.27 -9.03
N THR A 29 -16.31 2.48 -9.72
CA THR A 29 -16.32 2.39 -11.19
C THR A 29 -17.71 2.81 -11.71
N ASP A 30 -17.75 3.30 -12.96
CA ASP A 30 -18.92 3.91 -13.61
C ASP A 30 -20.18 3.03 -13.66
N GLN A 31 -20.07 1.72 -13.41
CA GLN A 31 -21.21 0.81 -13.34
C GLN A 31 -22.07 0.97 -12.06
N SER A 32 -21.58 1.68 -11.04
CA SER A 32 -22.27 1.86 -9.75
C SER A 32 -23.43 2.89 -9.79
N GLN A 33 -23.53 3.71 -10.85
CA GLN A 33 -24.62 4.69 -10.97
C GLN A 33 -25.99 4.06 -11.29
N PHE A 34 -26.03 2.85 -11.86
CA PHE A 34 -27.30 2.20 -12.22
C PHE A 34 -28.06 1.67 -10.99
N VAL A 35 -27.33 1.23 -9.94
CA VAL A 35 -27.94 0.60 -8.75
C VAL A 35 -28.55 1.64 -7.79
N ARG A 36 -28.00 2.85 -7.73
CA ARG A 36 -28.53 3.92 -6.85
C ARG A 36 -29.90 4.46 -7.28
N LYS A 37 -30.25 4.35 -8.56
CA LYS A 37 -31.53 4.89 -9.08
C LYS A 37 -32.76 4.07 -8.64
N LYS A 38 -32.59 2.81 -8.18
CA LYS A 38 -33.69 1.94 -7.76
C LYS A 38 -33.94 1.87 -6.24
N TYR A 39 -33.03 2.37 -5.40
CA TYR A 39 -33.08 2.16 -3.94
C TYR A 39 -33.74 3.29 -3.12
N GLN A 40 -34.30 4.32 -3.76
CA GLN A 40 -34.89 5.47 -3.08
C GLN A 40 -36.32 5.26 -2.53
N GLN A 41 -36.88 4.05 -2.54
CA GLN A 41 -38.33 3.86 -2.33
C GLN A 41 -38.81 3.10 -1.08
N LEU A 42 -37.99 2.78 -0.08
CA LEU A 42 -38.51 2.09 1.13
C LEU A 42 -38.14 2.81 2.43
N ARG A 43 -39.13 3.52 3.00
CA ARG A 43 -39.12 4.13 4.34
C ARG A 43 -39.70 3.16 5.39
N GLY A 44 -38.90 2.87 6.42
CA GLY A 44 -39.24 2.86 7.85
C GLY A 44 -40.15 1.76 8.44
N VAL A 45 -39.60 0.95 9.36
CA VAL A 45 -40.32 0.40 10.54
C VAL A 45 -39.31 0.19 11.70
N CYS A 46 -39.69 0.55 12.93
CA CYS A 46 -38.93 0.37 14.17
C CYS A 46 -39.71 -0.57 15.12
N LEU A 47 -39.05 -1.51 15.79
CA LEU A 47 -39.68 -2.43 16.76
C LEU A 47 -38.76 -2.65 17.97
N HIS A 48 -39.30 -2.40 19.16
CA HIS A 48 -38.66 -2.55 20.47
C HIS A 48 -39.21 -3.79 21.18
N PHE A 49 -38.36 -4.57 21.87
CA PHE A 49 -38.78 -5.45 22.96
C PHE A 49 -37.68 -5.54 24.04
N LEU A 50 -38.11 -5.41 25.30
CA LEU A 50 -37.38 -5.62 26.55
C LEU A 50 -37.46 -7.09 26.97
N LEU A 51 -36.48 -7.60 27.72
CA LEU A 51 -36.69 -8.45 28.92
C LEU A 51 -35.37 -8.74 29.68
N SER A 52 -35.58 -9.03 30.95
CA SER A 52 -34.73 -8.98 32.15
C SER A 52 -33.77 -10.16 32.39
N THR A 53 -32.73 -9.91 33.18
CA THR A 53 -31.77 -10.88 33.75
C THR A 53 -32.12 -11.28 35.19
N PRO A 54 -31.59 -12.43 35.67
CA PRO A 54 -31.10 -12.51 37.04
C PRO A 54 -29.65 -13.02 37.15
N ARG A 55 -28.98 -12.57 38.22
CA ARG A 55 -27.60 -12.86 38.63
C ARG A 55 -27.45 -14.23 39.30
N ASN A 56 -26.24 -14.80 39.24
CA ASN A 56 -25.56 -15.38 40.41
C ASN A 56 -24.03 -15.43 40.24
N ASN A 57 -23.32 -15.17 41.33
CA ASN A 57 -21.85 -15.12 41.49
C ASN A 57 -21.28 -16.51 41.84
N VAL A 58 -20.09 -16.87 41.32
CA VAL A 58 -19.03 -17.64 42.03
C VAL A 58 -17.67 -17.30 41.39
N ALA A 59 -16.63 -17.22 42.23
CA ALA A 59 -15.25 -16.82 41.96
C ALA A 59 -14.34 -17.90 41.35
N SER A 60 -13.21 -17.46 40.77
CA SER A 60 -11.82 -18.01 40.87
C SER A 60 -11.02 -17.97 39.56
N ASP A 61 -9.72 -17.74 39.71
CA ASP A 61 -8.71 -17.51 38.68
C ASP A 61 -8.55 -18.62 37.62
N LYS A 62 -8.36 -18.22 36.35
CA LYS A 62 -7.25 -18.68 35.47
C LYS A 62 -7.40 -18.14 34.05
N TYR A 63 -6.24 -17.82 33.47
CA TYR A 63 -6.01 -17.45 32.07
C TYR A 63 -6.85 -18.25 31.07
N ALA A 64 -7.68 -17.56 30.29
CA ALA A 64 -8.15 -18.06 29.00
C ALA A 64 -8.59 -16.91 28.07
N LEU A 65 -7.99 -16.89 26.89
CA LEU A 65 -8.40 -16.08 25.74
C LEU A 65 -9.89 -16.30 25.40
N ARG A 66 -10.68 -15.22 25.37
CA ARG A 66 -11.80 -15.10 24.42
C ARG A 66 -12.28 -13.65 24.27
N ARG A 67 -12.12 -13.12 23.06
CA ARG A 67 -12.83 -11.93 22.56
C ARG A 67 -14.33 -12.24 22.45
N VAL A 68 -15.19 -11.41 23.06
CA VAL A 68 -16.48 -11.01 22.48
C VAL A 68 -16.75 -9.56 22.88
N TRP A 69 -17.04 -8.73 21.88
CA TRP A 69 -17.55 -7.37 22.02
C TRP A 69 -18.97 -7.36 22.62
N SER A 70 -19.21 -6.48 23.58
CA SER A 70 -20.55 -5.90 23.75
C SER A 70 -20.42 -4.46 24.24
N SER A 71 -20.80 -3.55 23.35
CA SER A 71 -21.08 -2.15 23.60
C SER A 71 -22.22 -1.99 24.61
N ALA A 72 -22.02 -1.15 25.62
CA ALA A 72 -23.14 -0.55 26.34
C ALA A 72 -22.78 0.88 26.75
N LYS A 73 -23.52 1.80 26.14
CA LYS A 73 -23.63 3.21 26.48
C LYS A 73 -24.01 3.36 27.95
N LEU A 74 -23.35 4.29 28.64
CA LEU A 74 -23.91 5.00 29.79
C LEU A 74 -23.86 6.50 29.47
N CYS A 75 -24.97 6.99 28.89
CA CYS A 75 -25.33 8.39 28.96
C CYS A 75 -26.12 8.57 30.26
N ASN A 76 -25.65 9.43 31.16
CA ASN A 76 -26.53 10.15 32.08
C ASN A 76 -26.48 11.64 31.72
N ARG A 77 -27.66 12.14 31.31
CA ARG A 77 -27.97 13.54 31.06
C ARG A 77 -28.04 14.33 32.36
N VAL A 78 -27.52 15.54 32.38
CA VAL A 78 -28.12 16.68 33.12
C VAL A 78 -27.90 17.98 32.34
N LYS A 79 -29.02 18.57 31.86
CA LYS A 79 -29.43 19.99 31.70
C LYS A 79 -28.44 21.00 31.04
N CYS A 80 -28.82 22.01 30.25
CA CYS A 80 -30.08 22.73 30.08
C CYS A 80 -30.04 23.62 28.81
N SER A 81 -31.20 23.75 28.15
CA SER A 81 -31.78 24.93 27.47
C SER A 81 -30.92 25.88 26.61
N LYS A 82 -31.30 26.07 25.33
CA LYS A 82 -32.29 27.10 24.91
C LYS A 82 -32.73 26.90 23.45
N LYS A 83 -34.05 26.95 23.24
CA LYS A 83 -34.78 26.97 21.97
C LYS A 83 -34.66 28.32 21.27
N ARG A 84 -34.71 28.31 19.93
CA ARG A 84 -35.47 29.19 18.98
C ARG A 84 -34.74 29.16 17.62
N GLN A 85 -35.34 29.13 16.45
CA GLN A 85 -36.71 28.98 15.93
C GLN A 85 -36.49 28.73 14.42
N ILE A 86 -36.97 27.63 13.86
CA ILE A 86 -36.91 27.43 12.40
C ILE A 86 -38.11 28.18 11.80
N LYS A 87 -37.85 29.29 11.12
CA LYS A 87 -38.80 29.88 10.18
C LYS A 87 -38.49 29.35 8.78
N HIS A 88 -39.44 28.61 8.23
CA HIS A 88 -39.52 28.35 6.80
C HIS A 88 -39.84 29.64 6.06
N VAL A 89 -38.98 30.02 5.10
CA VAL A 89 -39.37 30.83 3.93
C VAL A 89 -38.71 30.20 2.70
N ARG A 90 -39.52 30.03 1.66
CA ARG A 90 -39.17 29.41 0.36
C ARG A 90 -38.37 30.36 -0.54
N SER A 91 -37.71 29.69 -1.49
CA SER A 91 -37.29 30.13 -2.84
C SER A 91 -36.18 31.17 -2.96
N GLY A 92 -35.05 30.71 -3.52
CA GLY A 92 -34.02 31.53 -4.12
C GLY A 92 -32.78 30.69 -4.39
N ARG A 93 -32.45 30.47 -5.67
CA ARG A 93 -31.20 29.82 -6.10
C ARG A 93 -30.01 30.49 -5.43
N SER A 94 -29.17 29.74 -4.71
CA SER A 94 -27.84 30.21 -4.34
C SER A 94 -26.85 29.04 -4.29
N ASN A 95 -25.85 29.16 -5.15
CA ASN A 95 -24.54 28.54 -5.18
C ASN A 95 -24.19 27.59 -4.04
N LEU A 96 -23.83 26.36 -4.42
CA LEU A 96 -23.02 25.44 -3.62
C LEU A 96 -21.72 26.13 -3.22
N GLN A 97 -21.70 26.68 -2.01
CA GLN A 97 -20.49 27.01 -1.29
C GLN A 97 -19.91 25.68 -0.79
N TYR A 98 -19.12 25.02 -1.64
CA TYR A 98 -18.27 23.90 -1.21
C TYR A 98 -17.17 24.48 -0.32
N ASP A 99 -17.51 24.64 0.96
CA ASP A 99 -16.68 24.59 2.17
C ASP A 99 -15.18 24.92 1.98
N GLU A 100 -14.84 26.21 1.83
CA GLU A 100 -13.45 26.68 1.83
C GLU A 100 -12.71 26.26 3.14
N ASP A 101 -13.44 26.15 4.25
CA ASP A 101 -12.91 25.72 5.55
C ASP A 101 -12.47 24.24 5.56
N ALA A 102 -13.13 23.37 4.79
CA ALA A 102 -12.76 21.96 4.69
C ALA A 102 -11.45 21.78 3.90
N PHE A 103 -11.23 22.60 2.87
CA PHE A 103 -9.97 22.60 2.13
C PHE A 103 -8.82 23.14 3.00
N GLN A 104 -9.08 24.18 3.79
CA GLN A 104 -8.13 24.69 4.78
C GLN A 104 -7.80 23.67 5.88
N ARG A 105 -8.71 22.74 6.22
CA ARG A 105 -8.51 21.66 7.20
C ARG A 105 -8.06 20.29 6.65
N GLY A 106 -7.81 20.16 5.34
CA GLY A 106 -7.48 18.86 4.71
C GLY A 106 -6.07 18.31 5.01
N ASN A 107 -5.91 16.99 5.05
CA ASN A 107 -4.62 16.33 5.30
C ASN A 107 -3.69 16.22 4.06
N ILE A 108 -4.12 16.75 2.91
CA ILE A 108 -3.30 16.92 1.71
C ILE A 108 -2.68 18.31 1.79
N VAL A 109 -1.36 18.38 1.87
CA VAL A 109 -0.64 19.58 2.28
C VAL A 109 0.21 20.12 1.14
N SER A 110 -0.07 21.35 0.72
CA SER A 110 0.79 22.13 -0.19
C SER A 110 1.99 22.72 0.54
N ASN A 111 2.98 23.24 -0.19
CA ASN A 111 4.12 23.92 0.42
C ASN A 111 3.69 25.12 1.29
N LYS A 112 2.66 25.86 0.86
CA LYS A 112 2.09 26.98 1.62
C LYS A 112 1.47 26.50 2.94
N LYS A 113 0.67 25.43 2.90
CA LYS A 113 0.04 24.87 4.10
C LYS A 113 1.08 24.28 5.06
N MET A 114 2.13 23.66 4.54
CA MET A 114 3.24 23.18 5.38
C MET A 114 3.93 24.33 6.12
N LYS A 115 4.18 25.47 5.46
CA LYS A 115 4.72 26.67 6.11
C LYS A 115 3.80 27.19 7.24
N LEU A 116 2.48 27.12 7.06
CA LEU A 116 1.52 27.49 8.11
C LEU A 116 1.59 26.55 9.32
N ILE A 117 1.63 25.24 9.07
CA ILE A 117 1.79 24.21 10.12
C ILE A 117 3.06 24.49 10.94
N ILE A 118 4.19 24.75 10.28
CA ILE A 118 5.48 25.04 10.94
C ILE A 118 5.39 26.29 11.81
N ARG A 119 4.80 27.37 11.29
CA ARG A 119 4.60 28.62 12.02
C ARG A 119 3.72 28.41 13.25
N GLN A 120 2.64 27.65 13.11
CA GLN A 120 1.73 27.39 14.23
C GLN A 120 2.38 26.55 15.33
N LEU A 121 3.22 25.58 14.95
CA LEU A 121 4.03 24.81 15.89
C LEU A 121 5.20 25.61 16.50
N ASN A 122 5.46 26.82 16.01
CA ASN A 122 6.61 27.66 16.40
C ASN A 122 7.95 26.92 16.34
N ARG A 123 8.18 26.17 15.25
CA ARG A 123 9.41 25.37 15.07
C ARG A 123 10.30 25.94 13.98
N ALA A 124 11.62 25.86 14.18
CA ALA A 124 12.60 26.16 13.14
C ALA A 124 12.71 25.04 12.09
N LYS A 125 12.58 23.78 12.51
CA LYS A 125 12.55 22.60 11.64
C LYS A 125 11.16 21.98 11.60
N TRP A 126 10.78 21.49 10.42
CA TRP A 126 9.44 20.95 10.18
C TRP A 126 9.30 19.44 10.43
N TYR A 127 10.39 18.78 10.79
CA TYR A 127 10.43 17.37 11.19
C TYR A 127 11.59 17.10 12.14
N ASP A 128 11.46 16.04 12.93
CA ASP A 128 12.49 15.52 13.84
C ASP A 128 13.27 14.38 13.19
N PHE A 129 12.57 13.53 12.42
CA PHE A 129 13.18 12.39 11.73
C PHE A 129 12.73 12.32 10.27
N LYS A 130 13.63 11.87 9.40
CA LYS A 130 13.37 11.56 7.99
C LYS A 130 13.82 10.14 7.70
N PHE A 131 12.94 9.34 7.09
CA PHE A 131 13.24 8.00 6.63
C PHE A 131 12.89 7.84 5.15
N PHE A 132 13.75 7.12 4.43
CA PHE A 132 13.41 6.60 3.11
C PHE A 132 12.71 5.25 3.27
N SER A 133 11.58 5.10 2.60
CA SER A 133 10.71 3.93 2.69
C SER A 133 10.70 3.20 1.34
N PRO A 134 11.52 2.15 1.14
CA PRO A 134 11.71 1.52 -0.17
C PRO A 134 10.47 0.76 -0.64
N ALA A 135 10.32 0.63 -1.94
CA ALA A 135 9.46 -0.35 -2.59
C ALA A 135 10.17 -1.70 -2.68
N LYS A 136 9.42 -2.73 -3.10
CA LYS A 136 9.94 -4.06 -3.41
C LYS A 136 9.43 -4.59 -4.74
N VAL A 137 10.12 -5.59 -5.24
CA VAL A 137 9.67 -6.48 -6.31
C VAL A 137 9.63 -7.92 -5.81
N ASN A 138 8.72 -8.72 -6.36
CA ASN A 138 8.71 -10.17 -6.15
C ASN A 138 9.44 -10.82 -7.33
N LEU A 139 10.65 -11.34 -7.11
CA LEU A 139 11.40 -12.03 -8.16
C LEU A 139 10.69 -13.32 -8.60
N PHE A 140 10.05 -13.99 -7.65
CA PHE A 140 8.94 -14.89 -7.92
C PHE A 140 7.88 -14.82 -6.81
N LEU A 141 6.67 -15.28 -7.10
CA LEU A 141 5.57 -15.47 -6.17
C LEU A 141 4.83 -16.76 -6.54
N ARG A 142 4.85 -17.73 -5.60
CA ARG A 142 4.25 -19.06 -5.74
C ARG A 142 3.11 -19.25 -4.76
N LEU A 143 1.95 -19.69 -5.23
CA LEU A 143 0.85 -20.12 -4.37
C LEU A 143 0.98 -21.61 -4.09
N LYS A 144 1.15 -21.97 -2.82
CA LYS A 144 1.33 -23.37 -2.41
C LYS A 144 0.00 -24.04 -2.13
N GLU A 145 -0.80 -23.43 -1.27
CA GLU A 145 -2.05 -23.99 -0.80
C GLU A 145 -3.05 -22.89 -0.50
N ARG A 146 -4.33 -23.16 -0.74
CA ARG A 146 -5.42 -22.32 -0.28
C ARG A 146 -5.88 -22.78 1.11
N LYS A 147 -5.48 -22.06 2.15
CA LYS A 147 -5.98 -22.27 3.52
C LYS A 147 -7.27 -21.47 3.73
N GLU A 148 -8.04 -21.81 4.76
CA GLU A 148 -9.32 -21.14 5.07
C GLU A 148 -9.18 -19.62 5.25
N THR A 149 -8.08 -19.17 5.87
CA THR A 149 -7.89 -17.76 6.25
C THR A 149 -6.94 -16.99 5.32
N HIS A 150 -6.22 -17.68 4.44
CA HIS A 150 -5.24 -17.10 3.51
C HIS A 150 -4.73 -18.11 2.50
N ASN A 151 -4.06 -17.61 1.47
CA ASN A 151 -3.22 -18.45 0.63
C ASN A 151 -1.84 -18.57 1.25
N GLU A 152 -1.41 -19.80 1.48
CA GLU A 152 -0.02 -20.11 1.79
C GLU A 152 0.80 -19.88 0.52
N LEU A 153 1.85 -19.07 0.62
CA LEU A 153 2.70 -18.71 -0.51
C LEU A 153 4.17 -18.83 -0.17
N SER A 154 5.00 -18.89 -1.21
CA SER A 154 6.44 -18.68 -1.12
C SER A 154 6.85 -17.62 -2.14
N THR A 155 7.63 -16.64 -1.72
CA THR A 155 8.03 -15.53 -2.59
C THR A 155 9.41 -15.03 -2.23
N LEU A 156 10.21 -14.73 -3.25
CA LEU A 156 11.48 -14.05 -3.08
C LEU A 156 11.29 -12.57 -3.35
N MET A 157 11.53 -11.74 -2.34
CA MET A 157 11.36 -10.29 -2.44
C MET A 157 12.72 -9.60 -2.46
N HIS A 158 12.82 -8.54 -3.27
CA HIS A 158 13.98 -7.66 -3.30
C HIS A 158 13.52 -6.19 -3.19
N ALA A 159 14.09 -5.45 -2.24
CA ALA A 159 13.86 -4.02 -2.10
C ALA A 159 14.56 -3.27 -3.23
N ILE A 160 14.01 -2.12 -3.62
CA ILE A 160 14.55 -1.28 -4.69
C ILE A 160 14.68 0.17 -4.22
N ASN A 161 15.49 0.96 -4.93
CA ASN A 161 15.73 2.38 -4.62
C ASN A 161 14.60 3.33 -5.04
N LEU A 162 13.46 2.82 -5.50
CA LEU A 162 12.20 3.55 -5.57
C LEU A 162 11.53 3.47 -4.20
N GLY A 163 11.09 4.58 -3.64
CA GLY A 163 10.51 4.59 -2.29
C GLY A 163 9.93 5.95 -1.91
N ASP A 164 9.16 6.01 -0.84
CA ASP A 164 8.58 7.25 -0.31
C ASP A 164 9.54 7.91 0.70
N ASP A 165 9.37 9.21 0.99
CA ASP A 165 9.99 9.81 2.18
C ASP A 165 8.93 9.97 3.27
N ILE A 166 9.31 9.60 4.49
CA ILE A 166 8.51 9.72 5.70
C ILE A 166 9.19 10.70 6.64
N PHE A 167 8.46 11.76 6.99
CA PHE A 167 8.90 12.78 7.93
C PHE A 167 8.04 12.68 9.19
N ILE A 168 8.68 12.72 10.34
CA ILE A 168 8.04 12.48 11.64
C ILE A 168 8.36 13.64 12.58
N THR A 169 7.32 14.19 13.21
CA THR A 169 7.43 15.21 14.28
C THR A 169 6.71 14.71 15.52
N ALA A 170 7.37 14.72 16.68
CA ALA A 170 6.74 14.44 17.96
C ALA A 170 5.97 15.68 18.45
N LEU A 171 4.75 15.46 18.93
CA LEU A 171 3.81 16.51 19.32
C LEU A 171 3.46 16.41 20.80
N ASN A 172 3.64 17.51 21.53
CA ASN A 172 3.10 17.66 22.88
C ASN A 172 1.58 17.98 22.84
N LYS A 173 0.93 18.09 24.01
CA LYS A 173 -0.52 18.37 24.08
C LYS A 173 -0.92 19.71 23.46
N GLU A 174 -0.06 20.73 23.56
CA GLU A 174 -0.32 22.05 23.00
C GLU A 174 -0.23 22.02 21.47
N ASP A 175 0.82 21.38 20.93
CA ASP A 175 1.00 21.17 19.50
C ASP A 175 -0.18 20.41 18.89
N GLN A 176 -0.64 19.35 19.57
CA GLN A 176 -1.81 18.57 19.15
C GLN A 176 -3.07 19.45 19.04
N ARG A 177 -3.32 20.31 20.04
CA ARG A 177 -4.46 21.23 20.02
C ARG A 177 -4.37 22.20 18.84
N LYS A 178 -3.20 22.83 18.65
CA LYS A 178 -2.94 23.77 17.54
C LYS A 178 -3.19 23.11 16.18
N LEU A 179 -2.66 21.90 15.97
CA LEU A 179 -2.82 21.20 14.70
C LEU A 179 -4.25 20.76 14.40
N THR A 180 -5.08 20.54 15.43
CA THR A 180 -6.50 20.17 15.24
C THR A 180 -7.29 21.29 14.55
N GLU A 181 -6.78 22.52 14.53
CA GLU A 181 -7.37 23.64 13.79
C GLU A 181 -7.13 23.56 12.27
N LEU A 182 -6.05 22.88 11.84
CA LEU A 182 -5.59 22.80 10.46
C LEU A 182 -5.67 21.41 9.81
N LEU A 183 -5.77 20.36 10.61
CA LEU A 183 -5.66 18.96 10.17
C LEU A 183 -6.67 18.07 10.91
N PHE A 184 -7.03 16.96 10.28
CA PHE A 184 -7.84 15.92 10.90
C PHE A 184 -6.96 14.83 11.53
N PRO A 185 -7.06 14.58 12.84
CA PRO A 185 -6.33 13.48 13.48
C PRO A 185 -6.95 12.12 13.15
N CYS A 186 -6.13 11.07 13.19
CA CYS A 186 -6.58 9.67 13.23
C CYS A 186 -7.18 9.34 14.61
N GLN A 187 -7.82 8.17 14.76
CA GLN A 187 -8.37 7.71 16.05
C GLN A 187 -7.32 7.64 17.16
N SER A 188 -6.06 7.37 16.82
CA SER A 188 -4.95 7.37 17.77
C SER A 188 -4.58 8.77 18.29
N GLY A 189 -5.11 9.84 17.69
CA GLY A 189 -4.73 11.24 17.93
C GLY A 189 -3.50 11.70 17.14
N ASP A 190 -2.90 10.83 16.33
CA ASP A 190 -1.79 11.19 15.44
C ASP A 190 -2.33 11.86 14.17
N PHE A 191 -1.48 12.67 13.53
CA PHE A 191 -1.81 13.35 12.29
C PHE A 191 -1.06 12.69 11.14
N LEU A 192 -1.77 12.36 10.07
CA LEU A 192 -1.18 11.79 8.86
C LEU A 192 -1.46 12.73 7.69
N THR A 193 -0.40 13.18 7.03
CA THR A 193 -0.48 14.09 5.89
C THR A 193 0.31 13.58 4.71
N ILE A 194 -0.06 14.02 3.51
CA ILE A 194 0.64 13.73 2.26
C ILE A 194 0.97 15.03 1.52
N LYS A 195 2.13 15.10 0.90
CA LYS A 195 2.51 16.25 0.06
C LYS A 195 1.59 16.34 -1.17
N LYS A 196 1.06 17.53 -1.44
CA LYS A 196 0.44 17.87 -2.72
C LYS A 196 1.55 18.02 -3.78
N ASP A 197 1.48 17.22 -4.82
CA ASP A 197 2.40 17.23 -5.95
C ASP A 197 2.19 18.52 -6.78
N GLU A 198 3.12 19.48 -6.69
CA GLU A 198 3.05 20.79 -7.37
C GLU A 198 3.62 20.74 -8.81
N GLU A 199 4.44 19.74 -9.16
CA GLU A 199 4.99 19.57 -10.52
C GLU A 199 3.91 19.30 -11.58
N TYR A 200 2.72 18.86 -11.17
CA TYR A 200 1.57 18.65 -12.04
C TYR A 200 0.84 19.95 -12.43
N GLU A 201 0.96 21.03 -11.66
CA GLU A 201 0.27 22.31 -11.93
C GLU A 201 1.14 23.31 -12.73
N GLY A 202 2.47 23.24 -12.61
CA GLY A 202 3.37 24.29 -13.14
C GLY A 202 3.77 24.20 -14.61
N LYS A 203 3.53 23.08 -15.30
CA LYS A 203 4.15 22.80 -16.63
C LYS A 203 3.29 23.05 -17.87
N TYR A 204 2.02 23.44 -17.76
CA TYR A 204 1.14 23.61 -18.93
C TYR A 204 0.17 24.79 -18.78
N LYS A 205 0.71 25.98 -18.51
CA LYS A 205 -0.06 27.22 -18.74
C LYS A 205 -0.23 27.54 -20.23
N ASN A 206 0.55 26.92 -21.12
CA ASN A 206 0.47 27.13 -22.56
C ASN A 206 0.41 25.77 -23.29
N GLU A 207 -0.47 25.70 -24.28
CA GLU A 207 -0.78 24.61 -25.23
C GLU A 207 -2.01 23.71 -24.90
N GLU A 208 -2.94 23.78 -25.85
CA GLU A 208 -4.25 23.14 -25.92
C GLU A 208 -4.15 21.60 -25.92
N MET A 209 -4.75 20.92 -24.93
CA MET A 209 -4.88 19.47 -24.96
C MET A 209 -6.03 18.95 -24.09
N TYR A 210 -6.91 18.16 -24.72
CA TYR A 210 -7.99 17.28 -24.23
C TYR A 210 -8.64 17.57 -22.85
N PRO A 211 -9.95 17.89 -22.81
CA PRO A 211 -10.69 18.09 -21.57
C PRO A 211 -11.15 16.73 -21.02
N GLY A 212 -10.54 16.22 -19.94
CA GLY A 212 -11.07 15.03 -19.24
C GLY A 212 -10.12 14.31 -18.29
N GLY A 213 -8.96 13.84 -18.74
CA GLY A 213 -8.21 12.81 -18.00
C GLY A 213 -7.28 13.25 -16.84
N ARG A 214 -6.94 14.53 -16.71
CA ARG A 214 -5.82 15.00 -15.85
C ARG A 214 -6.19 15.27 -14.40
N ASP A 215 -7.28 16.00 -14.19
CA ASP A 215 -7.81 16.22 -12.84
C ASP A 215 -8.35 14.93 -12.25
N GLU A 216 -8.74 13.97 -13.09
CA GLU A 216 -9.19 12.65 -12.65
C GLU A 216 -8.04 11.81 -12.11
N ASP A 217 -6.86 11.73 -12.75
CA ASP A 217 -5.70 10.95 -12.25
C ASP A 217 -5.17 11.52 -10.91
N THR A 218 -5.10 12.86 -10.80
CA THR A 218 -4.65 13.51 -9.55
C THR A 218 -5.68 13.36 -8.43
N ARG A 219 -6.98 13.56 -8.72
CA ARG A 219 -8.05 13.29 -7.74
C ARG A 219 -8.08 11.81 -7.36
N TYR A 220 -7.92 10.91 -8.33
CA TYR A 220 -7.86 9.47 -8.09
C TYR A 220 -6.72 9.12 -7.12
N TYR A 221 -5.52 9.65 -7.33
CA TYR A 221 -4.38 9.39 -6.45
C TYR A 221 -4.66 9.76 -4.99
N TYR A 222 -5.12 10.99 -4.74
CA TYR A 222 -5.38 11.45 -3.37
C TYR A 222 -6.64 10.86 -2.75
N ASN A 223 -7.68 10.57 -3.54
CA ASN A 223 -8.91 9.92 -3.06
C ASN A 223 -8.64 8.48 -2.59
N HIS A 224 -7.58 7.85 -3.10
CA HIS A 224 -7.27 6.45 -2.81
C HIS A 224 -6.10 6.25 -1.84
N TYR A 225 -5.40 7.31 -1.44
CA TYR A 225 -4.44 7.23 -0.34
C TYR A 225 -5.16 7.48 1.00
N PRO A 226 -5.29 6.48 1.89
CA PRO A 226 -6.00 6.69 3.14
C PRO A 226 -5.20 7.63 4.06
N LEU A 227 -5.79 8.77 4.41
CA LEU A 227 -5.24 9.72 5.40
C LEU A 227 -5.92 9.57 6.77
N ASN A 228 -6.35 8.35 7.08
CA ASN A 228 -7.10 7.96 8.27
C ASN A 228 -6.60 6.60 8.79
N ASP A 229 -7.36 6.00 9.72
CA ASP A 229 -7.08 4.72 10.37
C ASP A 229 -6.98 3.48 9.47
N ASP A 230 -7.35 3.60 8.19
CA ASP A 230 -7.12 2.57 7.20
C ASP A 230 -5.67 2.48 6.73
N ASN A 231 -4.90 3.56 6.91
CA ASN A 231 -3.49 3.62 6.56
C ASN A 231 -2.67 2.71 7.48
N ILE A 232 -1.70 2.01 6.91
CA ILE A 232 -0.80 1.13 7.66
C ILE A 232 0.01 1.92 8.70
N ILE A 233 0.42 3.16 8.42
CA ILE A 233 1.07 4.04 9.41
C ILE A 233 0.19 4.21 10.65
N ALA A 234 -1.08 4.58 10.45
CA ALA A 234 -2.04 4.78 11.54
C ALA A 234 -2.27 3.48 12.31
N LYS A 235 -2.36 2.33 11.62
CA LYS A 235 -2.47 1.01 12.24
C LYS A 235 -1.27 0.67 13.10
N VAL A 236 -0.04 0.93 12.65
CA VAL A 236 1.18 0.74 13.43
C VAL A 236 1.11 1.58 14.70
N LEU A 237 0.89 2.90 14.57
CA LEU A 237 0.86 3.82 15.72
C LEU A 237 -0.23 3.47 16.74
N ARG A 238 -1.42 3.07 16.28
CA ARG A 238 -2.54 2.68 17.14
C ARG A 238 -2.26 1.36 17.85
N ARG A 239 -1.96 0.30 17.09
CA ARG A 239 -1.76 -1.05 17.66
C ARG A 239 -0.52 -1.14 18.52
N TYR A 240 0.54 -0.42 18.18
CA TYR A 240 1.75 -0.37 19.00
C TYR A 240 1.45 0.17 20.40
N ARG A 241 0.64 1.24 20.51
CA ARG A 241 0.24 1.76 21.82
C ARG A 241 -0.75 0.86 22.55
N GLU A 242 -1.76 0.35 21.85
CA GLU A 242 -2.80 -0.50 22.43
C GLU A 242 -2.24 -1.83 22.98
N GLU A 243 -1.43 -2.54 22.19
CA GLU A 243 -0.92 -3.87 22.55
C GLU A 243 0.19 -3.80 23.61
N LEU A 244 0.93 -2.69 23.68
CA LEU A 244 1.99 -2.48 24.67
C LEU A 244 1.52 -1.67 25.89
N GLY A 245 0.24 -1.30 25.95
CA GLY A 245 -0.34 -0.58 27.08
C GLY A 245 0.25 0.82 27.29
N ILE A 246 0.73 1.48 26.23
CA ILE A 246 1.34 2.81 26.32
C ILE A 246 0.24 3.86 26.52
N ARG A 247 0.27 4.55 27.67
CA ARG A 247 -0.74 5.53 28.10
C ARG A 247 -0.25 6.98 28.12
N ASP A 248 0.88 7.26 27.49
CA ASP A 248 1.38 8.62 27.38
C ASP A 248 0.47 9.50 26.49
N HIS A 249 0.77 10.79 26.49
CA HIS A 249 0.07 11.78 25.68
C HIS A 249 0.81 12.15 24.39
N VAL A 250 1.86 11.42 24.02
CA VAL A 250 2.66 11.74 22.85
C VAL A 250 1.90 11.32 21.60
N LYS A 251 1.86 12.23 20.61
CA LYS A 251 1.34 11.97 19.27
C LYS A 251 2.36 12.41 18.23
N PHE A 252 2.17 11.97 17.00
CA PHE A 252 3.08 12.26 15.90
C PHE A 252 2.35 12.91 14.74
N LEU A 253 2.99 13.90 14.12
CA LEU A 253 2.67 14.33 12.77
C LEU A 253 3.57 13.53 11.81
N ILE A 254 2.94 12.68 11.01
CA ILE A 254 3.59 11.92 9.95
C ILE A 254 3.27 12.59 8.62
N HIS A 255 4.29 13.09 7.94
CA HIS A 255 4.16 13.66 6.60
C HIS A 255 4.83 12.76 5.57
N VAL A 256 4.07 12.39 4.53
CA VAL A 256 4.51 11.45 3.50
C VAL A 256 4.73 12.19 2.18
N VAL A 257 5.94 12.10 1.63
CA VAL A 257 6.21 12.45 0.23
C VAL A 257 6.18 11.15 -0.57
N LYS A 258 5.05 10.94 -1.24
CA LYS A 258 4.73 9.68 -1.90
C LYS A 258 5.29 9.66 -3.31
N ARG A 259 6.16 8.69 -3.62
CA ARG A 259 6.72 8.45 -4.97
C ARG A 259 6.34 7.09 -5.51
N THR A 260 6.15 6.11 -4.63
CA THR A 260 5.69 4.77 -5.01
C THR A 260 4.21 4.85 -5.39
N PRO A 261 3.81 4.29 -6.55
CA PRO A 261 2.41 4.28 -6.97
C PRO A 261 1.50 3.53 -6.00
N ILE A 262 0.25 3.97 -5.88
CA ILE A 262 -0.76 3.33 -5.03
C ILE A 262 -1.34 2.10 -5.77
N PHE A 263 -1.70 1.04 -5.04
CA PHE A 263 -2.31 -0.20 -5.59
C PHE A 263 -1.51 -0.86 -6.74
N SER A 264 -0.19 -0.82 -6.60
CA SER A 264 0.77 -1.22 -7.63
C SER A 264 1.47 -2.55 -7.35
N GLY A 265 1.27 -3.13 -6.16
CA GLY A 265 1.87 -4.41 -5.79
C GLY A 265 3.32 -4.31 -5.28
N ILE A 266 3.92 -3.11 -5.26
CA ILE A 266 5.34 -2.90 -4.87
C ILE A 266 5.54 -2.62 -3.36
N GLY A 267 4.50 -2.76 -2.53
CA GLY A 267 4.63 -2.74 -1.07
C GLY A 267 4.84 -1.37 -0.39
N GLY A 268 4.62 -0.24 -1.09
CA GLY A 268 4.91 1.10 -0.53
C GLY A 268 4.17 1.43 0.79
N GLY A 269 2.90 1.04 0.93
CA GLY A 269 2.16 1.24 2.19
C GLY A 269 2.74 0.46 3.36
N SER A 270 3.16 -0.79 3.12
CA SER A 270 3.78 -1.65 4.13
C SER A 270 5.14 -1.08 4.53
N SER A 271 5.95 -0.64 3.58
CA SER A 271 7.25 0.00 3.86
C SER A 271 7.11 1.27 4.70
N ASN A 272 6.07 2.07 4.45
CA ASN A 272 5.79 3.27 5.23
C ASN A 272 5.46 2.92 6.69
N GLY A 273 4.66 1.87 6.90
CA GLY A 273 4.41 1.30 8.23
C GLY A 273 5.68 0.81 8.91
N ALA A 274 6.53 0.06 8.18
CA ALA A 274 7.78 -0.46 8.70
C ALA A 274 8.77 0.66 9.08
N SER A 275 8.81 1.76 8.30
CA SER A 275 9.62 2.94 8.60
C SER A 275 9.20 3.61 9.91
N VAL A 276 7.88 3.74 10.13
CA VAL A 276 7.33 4.29 11.38
C VAL A 276 7.59 3.34 12.55
N PHE A 277 7.44 2.03 12.35
CA PHE A 277 7.77 1.04 13.38
C PHE A 277 9.25 1.09 13.76
N TYR A 278 10.16 1.17 12.77
CA TYR A 278 11.59 1.34 13.00
C TYR A 278 11.88 2.62 13.81
N PHE A 279 11.20 3.73 13.50
CA PHE A 279 11.31 4.96 14.29
C PHE A 279 10.94 4.74 15.76
N LEU A 280 9.78 4.12 16.03
CA LEU A 280 9.30 3.86 17.38
C LEU A 280 10.28 2.96 18.15
N GLU A 281 10.74 1.88 17.53
CA GLU A 281 11.64 0.92 18.17
C GLU A 281 13.08 1.42 18.31
N LYS A 282 13.58 2.23 17.39
CA LYS A 282 14.98 2.69 17.42
C LYS A 282 15.18 3.95 18.24
N TYR A 283 14.24 4.90 18.18
CA TYR A 283 14.46 6.26 18.68
C TYR A 283 13.51 6.69 19.79
N TYR A 284 12.32 6.09 19.89
CA TYR A 284 11.29 6.61 20.77
C TYR A 284 10.98 5.71 21.97
N TYR A 285 10.41 4.54 21.71
CA TYR A 285 9.84 3.66 22.73
C TYR A 285 10.77 2.50 23.12
N LYS A 286 11.35 1.78 22.15
CA LYS A 286 12.24 0.62 22.40
C LYS A 286 11.62 -0.50 23.27
N TYR A 287 10.32 -0.78 23.13
CA TYR A 287 9.64 -1.75 24.00
C TYR A 287 9.90 -3.21 23.58
N LEU A 288 9.97 -3.51 22.27
CA LEU A 288 10.09 -4.88 21.78
C LEU A 288 11.56 -5.31 21.74
N LYS A 289 12.01 -5.96 22.82
CA LYS A 289 13.43 -6.28 23.04
C LYS A 289 14.05 -7.26 22.04
N SER A 290 13.27 -8.21 21.49
CA SER A 290 13.79 -9.24 20.57
C SER A 290 13.31 -9.06 19.13
N ASN A 291 14.13 -9.51 18.17
CA ASN A 291 13.76 -9.57 16.75
C ASN A 291 12.49 -10.41 16.51
N GLN A 292 12.32 -11.49 17.29
CA GLN A 292 11.14 -12.35 17.20
C GLN A 292 9.87 -11.58 17.59
N LEU A 293 9.86 -10.87 18.73
CA LEU A 293 8.71 -10.07 19.16
C LEU A 293 8.38 -8.95 18.17
N ARG A 294 9.41 -8.29 17.63
CA ARG A 294 9.25 -7.29 16.56
C ARG A 294 8.57 -7.89 15.33
N ASN A 295 9.03 -9.07 14.89
CA ASN A 295 8.44 -9.75 13.74
C ASN A 295 6.99 -10.19 14.01
N GLU A 296 6.70 -10.78 15.16
CA GLU A 296 5.35 -11.19 15.54
C GLU A 296 4.38 -10.00 15.57
N PHE A 297 4.80 -8.85 16.12
CA PHE A 297 4.00 -7.62 16.06
C PHE A 297 3.72 -7.21 14.61
N LEU A 298 4.78 -7.11 13.79
CA LEU A 298 4.67 -6.70 12.38
C LEU A 298 3.75 -7.62 11.56
N LYS A 299 3.80 -8.94 11.77
CA LYS A 299 2.91 -9.92 11.13
C LYS A 299 1.43 -9.63 11.35
N THR A 300 1.07 -9.01 12.48
CA THR A 300 -0.33 -8.66 12.76
C THR A 300 -0.82 -7.42 12.01
N ILE A 301 0.10 -6.58 11.52
CA ILE A 301 -0.21 -5.32 10.85
C ILE A 301 -0.46 -5.53 9.35
N GLY A 302 0.37 -6.33 8.68
CA GLY A 302 0.27 -6.57 7.25
C GLY A 302 1.20 -7.71 6.78
N SER A 303 0.98 -8.21 5.56
CA SER A 303 1.78 -9.30 5.01
C SER A 303 3.23 -8.88 4.74
N ASP A 304 3.41 -7.79 4.00
CA ASP A 304 4.71 -7.41 3.46
C ASP A 304 5.51 -6.52 4.43
N ILE A 305 4.96 -6.15 5.59
CA ILE A 305 5.61 -5.19 6.50
C ILE A 305 6.85 -5.80 7.18
N SER A 306 6.81 -7.09 7.52
CA SER A 306 7.97 -7.80 8.09
C SER A 306 9.15 -7.85 7.14
N PHE A 307 8.91 -7.93 5.82
CA PHE A 307 9.97 -7.96 4.81
C PHE A 307 10.90 -6.74 4.92
N PHE A 308 10.37 -5.55 5.17
CA PHE A 308 11.16 -4.32 5.26
C PHE A 308 12.04 -4.24 6.52
N SER A 309 11.93 -5.20 7.44
CA SER A 309 12.90 -5.32 8.53
C SER A 309 14.19 -6.05 8.10
N SER A 310 14.15 -6.83 7.01
CA SER A 310 15.28 -7.60 6.47
C SER A 310 16.40 -6.74 5.87
N SER A 311 17.47 -7.37 5.38
CA SER A 311 18.55 -6.75 4.62
C SER A 311 18.11 -6.22 3.24
N GLY A 312 16.86 -6.44 2.82
CA GLY A 312 16.32 -6.03 1.53
C GLY A 312 16.34 -7.13 0.46
N PHE A 313 16.81 -8.33 0.79
CA PHE A 313 16.67 -9.51 -0.05
C PHE A 313 16.27 -10.68 0.85
N ALA A 314 15.07 -11.23 0.68
CA ALA A 314 14.55 -12.21 1.62
C ALA A 314 13.57 -13.19 0.97
N TYR A 315 13.59 -14.42 1.46
CA TYR A 315 12.63 -15.46 1.13
C TYR A 315 11.48 -15.42 2.14
N CYS A 316 10.26 -15.26 1.66
CA CYS A 316 9.08 -15.07 2.49
C CYS A 316 8.06 -16.18 2.29
N THR A 317 7.51 -16.72 3.39
CA THR A 317 6.47 -17.77 3.40
C THR A 317 5.21 -17.35 4.16
N GLY A 318 4.24 -18.24 4.35
CA GLY A 318 2.98 -17.95 5.03
C GLY A 318 2.11 -17.05 4.17
N LYS A 319 1.78 -15.85 4.67
CA LYS A 319 1.11 -14.80 3.88
C LYS A 319 2.10 -13.87 3.16
N GLY A 320 3.38 -14.21 3.16
CA GLY A 320 4.49 -13.32 2.81
C GLY A 320 5.12 -12.60 4.02
N ASN A 321 4.78 -13.04 5.23
CA ASN A 321 5.15 -12.39 6.50
C ASN A 321 6.10 -13.22 7.38
N ASN A 322 6.36 -14.48 7.03
CA ASN A 322 7.44 -15.28 7.61
C ASN A 322 8.70 -15.04 6.79
N VAL A 323 9.66 -14.28 7.32
CA VAL A 323 10.81 -13.78 6.57
C VAL A 323 12.06 -14.55 6.97
N ILE A 324 12.72 -15.16 5.98
CA ILE A 324 14.08 -15.66 6.06
C ILE A 324 14.96 -14.64 5.33
N ASP A 325 15.72 -13.86 6.09
CA ASP A 325 16.63 -12.85 5.54
C ASP A 325 17.81 -13.54 4.83
N LEU A 326 18.10 -13.09 3.61
CA LEU A 326 19.18 -13.63 2.78
C LEU A 326 20.38 -12.67 2.81
N SER A 327 20.69 -12.13 3.99
CA SER A 327 21.76 -11.13 4.23
C SER A 327 23.10 -11.55 3.62
N ASP A 328 23.43 -12.84 3.73
CA ASP A 328 24.74 -13.40 3.37
C ASP A 328 24.76 -13.96 1.94
N ALA A 329 23.64 -13.89 1.22
CA ALA A 329 23.53 -14.37 -0.16
C ALA A 329 23.65 -13.20 -1.15
N GLN A 330 24.43 -13.39 -2.21
CA GLN A 330 24.49 -12.42 -3.31
C GLN A 330 23.38 -12.70 -4.34
N ALA A 331 22.51 -11.72 -4.57
CA ALA A 331 21.45 -11.84 -5.56
C ALA A 331 22.02 -11.72 -6.99
N THR A 332 21.61 -12.59 -7.91
CA THR A 332 22.07 -12.57 -9.32
C THR A 332 21.68 -11.29 -10.08
N ILE A 333 20.62 -10.63 -9.62
CA ILE A 333 20.13 -9.35 -10.13
C ILE A 333 20.86 -8.13 -9.54
N SER A 334 21.85 -8.34 -8.67
CA SER A 334 22.67 -7.25 -8.13
C SER A 334 23.43 -6.57 -9.27
N GLY A 335 23.24 -5.25 -9.42
CA GLY A 335 23.80 -4.48 -10.53
C GLY A 335 22.94 -4.44 -11.79
N SER A 336 21.85 -5.22 -11.87
CA SER A 336 20.90 -5.11 -12.97
C SER A 336 20.06 -3.83 -12.88
N ARG A 337 19.75 -3.24 -14.03
CA ARG A 337 18.79 -2.14 -14.15
C ARG A 337 17.37 -2.70 -14.17
N ILE A 338 16.52 -2.18 -13.29
CA ILE A 338 15.16 -2.66 -13.07
C ILE A 338 14.19 -1.56 -13.51
N TYR A 339 13.42 -1.79 -14.56
CA TYR A 339 12.36 -0.87 -14.97
C TYR A 339 11.04 -1.26 -14.32
N ILE A 340 10.37 -0.33 -13.65
CA ILE A 340 9.01 -0.48 -13.16
C ILE A 340 8.05 0.24 -14.11
N PHE A 341 7.12 -0.49 -14.69
CA PHE A 341 6.04 0.05 -15.52
C PHE A 341 4.74 0.03 -14.73
N GLN A 342 4.14 1.21 -14.56
CA GLN A 342 2.89 1.38 -13.83
C GLN A 342 1.84 2.05 -14.71
N ILE A 343 0.70 1.38 -14.86
CA ILE A 343 -0.53 1.99 -15.39
C ILE A 343 -1.27 2.73 -14.27
N SER A 344 -1.98 3.80 -14.60
CA SER A 344 -2.78 4.63 -13.69
C SER A 344 -4.06 3.95 -13.18
N GLU A 345 -4.11 2.62 -13.19
CA GLU A 345 -5.23 1.81 -12.70
C GLU A 345 -4.70 0.80 -11.68
N GLY A 346 -5.37 0.71 -10.53
CA GLY A 346 -4.94 -0.15 -9.42
C GLY A 346 -5.68 -1.48 -9.38
N LEU A 347 -5.05 -2.50 -8.81
CA LEU A 347 -5.71 -3.78 -8.49
C LEU A 347 -5.80 -3.96 -6.98
N SER A 348 -6.99 -4.35 -6.50
CA SER A 348 -7.16 -4.79 -5.12
C SER A 348 -6.54 -6.16 -4.96
N SER A 349 -5.54 -6.29 -4.07
CA SER A 349 -4.90 -7.58 -3.79
C SER A 349 -5.93 -8.65 -3.41
N ARG A 350 -6.95 -8.29 -2.63
CA ARG A 350 -8.04 -9.20 -2.26
C ARG A 350 -8.77 -9.74 -3.49
N MET A 351 -9.10 -8.88 -4.45
CA MET A 351 -9.81 -9.27 -5.66
C MET A 351 -8.96 -10.22 -6.51
N VAL A 352 -7.66 -9.93 -6.64
CA VAL A 352 -6.70 -10.77 -7.37
C VAL A 352 -6.64 -12.16 -6.74
N TYR A 353 -6.42 -12.26 -5.42
CA TYR A 353 -6.40 -13.55 -4.71
C TYR A 353 -7.73 -14.32 -4.78
N GLN A 354 -8.88 -13.64 -4.83
CA GLN A 354 -10.19 -14.29 -4.92
C GLN A 354 -10.48 -14.88 -6.31
N ASN A 355 -9.82 -14.39 -7.36
CA ASN A 355 -10.00 -14.82 -8.74
C ASN A 355 -8.84 -15.69 -9.24
N VAL A 356 -8.05 -16.26 -8.32
CA VAL A 356 -7.01 -17.23 -8.67
C VAL A 356 -7.66 -18.49 -9.21
N ASP A 357 -7.22 -18.87 -10.41
CA ASP A 357 -7.55 -20.13 -11.05
C ASP A 357 -6.37 -21.10 -10.84
N TYR A 358 -6.52 -22.02 -9.88
CA TYR A 358 -5.45 -22.93 -9.48
C TYR A 358 -5.13 -23.96 -10.56
N ASP A 359 -6.08 -24.28 -11.43
CA ASP A 359 -5.91 -25.26 -12.51
C ASP A 359 -4.94 -24.76 -13.59
N LYS A 360 -4.68 -23.45 -13.62
CA LYS A 360 -3.72 -22.82 -14.54
C LYS A 360 -2.33 -22.60 -13.95
N ILE A 361 -2.11 -23.00 -12.69
CA ILE A 361 -0.82 -22.82 -12.00
C ILE A 361 0.02 -24.08 -12.15
N VAL A 362 1.13 -23.97 -12.88
CA VAL A 362 2.17 -25.02 -12.87
C VAL A 362 2.95 -24.90 -11.59
N GLN A 363 2.95 -25.94 -10.76
CA GLN A 363 3.57 -25.94 -9.43
C GLN A 363 5.08 -26.17 -9.51
N TYR A 364 5.87 -25.12 -9.78
CA TYR A 364 7.34 -25.19 -9.71
C TYR A 364 7.89 -25.09 -8.29
N ASN A 365 8.92 -25.88 -8.00
CA ASN A 365 9.54 -25.91 -6.67
C ASN A 365 10.15 -24.53 -6.33
N PRO A 366 9.68 -23.86 -5.26
CA PRO A 366 10.12 -22.50 -4.94
C PRO A 366 11.58 -22.43 -4.47
N VAL A 367 12.16 -23.53 -3.99
CA VAL A 367 13.59 -23.61 -3.69
C VAL A 367 14.40 -23.69 -4.97
N SER A 368 13.98 -24.50 -5.94
CA SER A 368 14.63 -24.55 -7.26
C SER A 368 14.64 -23.18 -7.93
N LEU A 369 13.55 -22.42 -7.78
CA LEU A 369 13.50 -21.01 -8.21
C LEU A 369 14.48 -20.14 -7.42
N LEU A 370 14.50 -20.23 -6.09
CA LEU A 370 15.44 -19.47 -5.24
C LEU A 370 16.89 -19.63 -5.69
N LYS A 371 17.31 -20.86 -6.01
CA LYS A 371 18.68 -21.16 -6.45
C LYS A 371 19.09 -20.37 -7.71
N GLN A 372 18.16 -20.06 -8.60
CA GLN A 372 18.41 -19.24 -9.81
C GLN A 372 18.72 -17.77 -9.49
N PHE A 373 18.33 -17.31 -8.29
CA PHE A 373 18.49 -15.93 -7.86
C PHE A 373 19.69 -15.71 -6.93
N ILE A 374 20.43 -16.77 -6.58
CA ILE A 374 21.56 -16.69 -5.66
C ILE A 374 22.85 -17.14 -6.38
N VAL A 375 23.87 -16.29 -6.34
CA VAL A 375 25.21 -16.65 -6.80
C VAL A 375 25.78 -17.73 -5.88
N ASN A 376 26.31 -18.82 -6.46
CA ASN A 376 26.86 -19.97 -5.72
C ASN A 376 25.86 -20.61 -4.73
N ALA A 377 24.59 -20.72 -5.13
CA ALA A 377 23.50 -21.20 -4.27
C ALA A 377 23.79 -22.53 -3.56
N GLU A 378 24.43 -23.50 -4.21
CA GLU A 378 24.71 -24.83 -3.63
C GLU A 378 25.65 -24.79 -2.41
N LYS A 379 26.49 -23.74 -2.29
CA LYS A 379 27.40 -23.54 -1.15
C LYS A 379 26.79 -22.64 -0.08
N CYS A 380 25.60 -22.10 -0.30
CA CYS A 380 25.01 -21.08 0.54
C CYS A 380 24.21 -21.71 1.69
N ASN A 381 24.69 -21.58 2.94
CA ASN A 381 24.04 -22.19 4.10
C ASN A 381 22.58 -21.75 4.28
N ILE A 382 22.25 -20.50 3.96
CA ILE A 382 20.87 -20.01 4.09
C ILE A 382 19.92 -20.70 3.11
N VAL A 383 20.41 -21.18 1.95
CA VAL A 383 19.60 -21.96 1.00
C VAL A 383 19.21 -23.30 1.61
N LYS A 384 20.11 -23.96 2.36
CA LYS A 384 19.82 -25.21 3.08
C LYS A 384 18.74 -25.00 4.15
N HIS A 385 18.79 -23.88 4.88
CA HIS A 385 17.73 -23.54 5.84
C HIS A 385 16.37 -23.34 5.15
N VAL A 386 16.35 -22.72 3.95
CA VAL A 386 15.11 -22.59 3.17
C VAL A 386 14.63 -23.96 2.67
N GLU A 387 15.53 -24.83 2.20
CA GLU A 387 15.22 -26.22 1.82
C GLU A 387 14.57 -27.01 2.95
N GLU A 388 15.10 -26.87 4.16
CA GLU A 388 14.55 -27.50 5.36
C GLU A 388 13.16 -26.93 5.71
N ALA A 389 13.00 -25.61 5.66
CA ALA A 389 11.73 -24.94 5.93
C ALA A 389 10.63 -25.29 4.91
N GLU A 390 11.00 -25.58 3.66
CA GLU A 390 10.08 -25.93 2.57
C GLU A 390 9.97 -27.45 2.32
N ARG A 391 10.62 -28.28 3.14
CA ARG A 391 10.75 -29.74 2.91
C ARG A 391 9.41 -30.44 2.68
N SER A 392 8.36 -30.02 3.38
CA SER A 392 7.01 -30.59 3.21
C SER A 392 6.42 -30.33 1.83
N TYR A 393 6.79 -29.22 1.20
CA TYR A 393 6.29 -28.81 -0.10
C TYR A 393 7.15 -29.39 -1.23
N LEU A 394 8.46 -29.61 -1.05
CA LEU A 394 9.37 -30.05 -2.13
C LEU A 394 8.88 -31.25 -2.97
N LYS A 395 8.11 -32.17 -2.39
CA LYS A 395 7.62 -33.39 -3.07
C LYS A 395 6.40 -33.17 -3.98
N GLN A 396 5.74 -32.02 -3.89
CA GLN A 396 4.50 -31.72 -4.60
C GLN A 396 4.72 -30.91 -5.89
N PHE A 397 5.96 -30.48 -6.15
CA PHE A 397 6.26 -29.50 -7.19
C PHE A 397 7.17 -30.09 -8.26
N VAL A 398 6.98 -29.62 -9.49
CA VAL A 398 7.80 -29.95 -10.65
C VAL A 398 9.16 -29.22 -10.53
N PRO A 399 10.29 -29.90 -10.78
CA PRO A 399 11.59 -29.24 -10.89
C PRO A 399 11.61 -28.28 -12.10
N LEU A 400 12.50 -27.28 -12.09
CA LEU A 400 12.68 -26.43 -13.28
C LEU A 400 13.47 -27.17 -14.35
N ASP A 401 12.93 -27.22 -15.56
CA ASP A 401 13.69 -27.58 -16.76
C ASP A 401 14.67 -26.44 -17.06
N GLY A 402 15.96 -26.76 -17.06
CA GLY A 402 17.08 -25.81 -16.94
C GLY A 402 17.36 -24.89 -18.13
N THR A 403 16.36 -24.42 -18.89
CA THR A 403 16.59 -23.81 -20.20
C THR A 403 16.30 -22.31 -20.34
N SER A 404 15.90 -21.55 -19.31
CA SER A 404 15.87 -20.08 -19.40
C SER A 404 15.70 -19.34 -18.07
N LEU A 405 16.48 -18.27 -17.85
CA LEU A 405 16.28 -17.28 -16.76
C LEU A 405 14.88 -16.66 -16.80
N MET A 406 14.27 -16.48 -17.98
CA MET A 406 12.90 -15.98 -18.12
C MET A 406 11.90 -16.89 -17.40
N ASN A 407 12.13 -18.21 -17.40
CA ASN A 407 11.23 -19.18 -16.76
C ASN A 407 11.33 -19.15 -15.23
N SER A 408 12.29 -18.41 -14.66
CA SER A 408 12.46 -18.28 -13.21
C SER A 408 11.66 -17.14 -12.61
N PHE A 409 11.23 -16.15 -13.41
CA PHE A 409 10.45 -15.00 -12.96
C PHE A 409 8.95 -15.27 -13.00
N ILE A 410 8.47 -16.03 -12.03
CA ILE A 410 7.08 -16.51 -12.01
C ILE A 410 6.24 -15.74 -10.99
N ASN A 411 5.04 -15.32 -11.37
CA ASN A 411 4.05 -14.81 -10.43
C ASN A 411 2.69 -15.44 -10.71
N ASP A 412 2.27 -16.35 -9.83
CA ASP A 412 1.02 -17.11 -9.95
C ASP A 412 -0.24 -16.23 -9.94
N LEU A 413 -0.14 -14.98 -9.50
CA LEU A 413 -1.25 -14.04 -9.50
C LEU A 413 -1.50 -13.40 -10.88
N GLU A 414 -0.57 -13.53 -11.82
CA GLU A 414 -0.67 -12.88 -13.13
C GLU A 414 -1.95 -13.25 -13.88
N HIS A 415 -2.32 -14.53 -13.90
CA HIS A 415 -3.53 -14.95 -14.60
C HIS A 415 -4.76 -14.20 -14.09
N SER A 416 -4.97 -14.23 -12.76
CA SER A 416 -6.09 -13.54 -12.12
C SER A 416 -6.06 -12.02 -12.32
N ALA A 417 -4.88 -11.40 -12.23
CA ALA A 417 -4.71 -9.98 -12.47
C ALA A 417 -5.00 -9.59 -13.91
N PHE A 418 -4.62 -10.41 -14.89
CA PHE A 418 -4.85 -10.19 -16.32
C PHE A 418 -6.32 -10.36 -16.71
N VAL A 419 -7.04 -11.26 -16.04
CA VAL A 419 -8.49 -11.39 -16.18
C VAL A 419 -9.19 -10.12 -15.66
N LEU A 420 -8.79 -9.63 -14.49
CA LEU A 420 -9.37 -8.45 -13.87
C LEU A 420 -9.00 -7.15 -14.60
N LEU A 421 -7.79 -7.06 -15.14
CA LEU A 421 -7.28 -5.87 -15.81
C LEU A 421 -6.45 -6.24 -17.05
N LYS A 422 -7.16 -6.48 -18.16
CA LYS A 422 -6.58 -6.86 -19.47
C LYS A 422 -5.47 -5.93 -19.95
N LYS A 423 -5.51 -4.64 -19.59
CA LYS A 423 -4.47 -3.66 -19.94
C LYS A 423 -3.08 -4.04 -19.40
N VAL A 424 -3.00 -4.65 -18.20
CA VAL A 424 -1.71 -5.14 -17.65
C VAL A 424 -1.17 -6.27 -18.51
N LYS A 425 -2.03 -7.18 -18.98
CA LYS A 425 -1.64 -8.24 -19.91
C LYS A 425 -1.09 -7.66 -21.22
N CYS A 426 -1.85 -6.74 -21.84
CA CYS A 426 -1.42 -6.09 -23.08
C CYS A 426 -0.10 -5.33 -22.91
N LEU A 427 0.12 -4.70 -21.75
CA LEU A 427 1.41 -4.10 -21.42
C LEU A 427 2.51 -5.16 -21.34
N LYS A 428 2.30 -6.26 -20.62
CA LYS A 428 3.28 -7.35 -20.53
C LYS A 428 3.64 -7.89 -21.91
N ASP A 429 2.66 -8.16 -22.76
CA ASP A 429 2.86 -8.64 -24.14
C ASP A 429 3.70 -7.64 -24.96
N LEU A 430 3.44 -6.34 -24.84
CA LEU A 430 4.23 -5.30 -25.49
C LEU A 430 5.69 -5.27 -25.02
N LEU A 431 5.91 -5.41 -23.72
CA LEU A 431 7.26 -5.42 -23.13
C LEU A 431 8.04 -6.68 -23.52
N LEU A 432 7.40 -7.85 -23.52
CA LEU A 432 8.03 -9.12 -23.93
C LEU A 432 8.45 -9.12 -25.40
N ASN A 433 7.71 -8.41 -26.26
CA ASN A 433 8.09 -8.24 -27.67
C ASN A 433 9.32 -7.34 -27.88
N GLN A 434 9.87 -6.74 -26.82
CA GLN A 434 11.09 -5.93 -26.90
C GLN A 434 12.32 -6.78 -26.64
N ASN A 435 13.29 -6.73 -27.56
CA ASN A 435 14.53 -7.51 -27.45
C ASN A 435 15.56 -6.96 -26.43
N ILE A 436 15.12 -6.16 -25.47
CA ILE A 436 15.98 -5.44 -24.51
C ILE A 436 15.88 -5.97 -23.08
N PHE A 437 14.85 -6.78 -22.79
CA PHE A 437 14.60 -7.32 -21.45
C PHE A 437 14.98 -8.80 -21.34
N ASP A 438 15.62 -9.16 -20.22
CA ASP A 438 15.89 -10.54 -19.81
C ASP A 438 14.73 -11.16 -19.04
N ALA A 439 13.83 -10.33 -18.49
CA ALA A 439 12.64 -10.77 -17.79
C ALA A 439 11.59 -9.66 -17.78
N VAL A 440 10.32 -10.03 -17.87
CA VAL A 440 9.17 -9.14 -17.63
C VAL A 440 8.13 -9.90 -16.79
N THR A 441 7.83 -9.41 -15.60
CA THR A 441 6.86 -10.07 -14.71
C THR A 441 6.14 -9.05 -13.82
N MET A 442 4.99 -9.44 -13.29
CA MET A 442 4.22 -8.61 -12.36
C MET A 442 4.82 -8.64 -10.95
N SER A 443 4.83 -7.50 -10.26
CA SER A 443 5.20 -7.45 -8.84
C SER A 443 3.97 -7.63 -7.95
N GLY A 444 3.99 -8.63 -7.07
CA GLY A 444 2.90 -8.91 -6.11
C GLY A 444 1.57 -9.15 -6.80
N SER A 445 0.49 -8.53 -6.33
CA SER A 445 -0.82 -8.59 -6.98
C SER A 445 -1.00 -7.61 -8.15
N GLY A 446 0.06 -6.92 -8.57
CA GLY A 446 0.00 -5.84 -9.55
C GLY A 446 -0.64 -4.56 -9.01
N SER A 447 -0.84 -3.54 -9.86
CA SER A 447 -0.74 -3.58 -11.33
C SER A 447 0.65 -3.27 -11.92
N SER A 448 1.71 -3.08 -11.13
CA SER A 448 3.05 -2.86 -11.67
C SER A 448 3.62 -4.10 -12.33
N LEU A 449 4.20 -3.91 -13.51
CA LEU A 449 5.15 -4.83 -14.09
C LEU A 449 6.56 -4.33 -13.81
N PHE A 450 7.50 -5.24 -13.58
CA PHE A 450 8.92 -4.91 -13.63
C PHE A 450 9.60 -5.69 -14.74
N ALA A 451 10.64 -5.09 -15.29
CA ALA A 451 11.48 -5.68 -16.31
C ALA A 451 12.95 -5.52 -15.97
N LEU A 452 13.75 -6.54 -16.23
CA LEU A 452 15.21 -6.51 -16.09
C LEU A 452 15.82 -6.34 -17.46
N THR A 453 16.75 -5.40 -17.64
CA THR A 453 17.43 -5.24 -18.92
C THR A 453 18.61 -6.19 -19.09
N LYS A 454 18.93 -6.45 -20.35
CA LYS A 454 20.13 -7.16 -20.79
C LYS A 454 21.38 -6.43 -20.32
N LYS A 455 22.33 -7.17 -19.75
CA LYS A 455 23.58 -6.61 -19.19
C LYS A 455 24.49 -5.92 -20.21
N ASN A 456 24.33 -6.20 -21.50
CA ASN A 456 25.28 -5.81 -22.55
C ASN A 456 24.95 -4.47 -23.26
N MET A 457 23.91 -3.75 -22.83
CA MET A 457 23.49 -2.50 -23.47
C MET A 457 23.97 -1.28 -22.67
N SER A 458 24.34 -0.19 -23.36
CA SER A 458 24.65 1.07 -22.70
C SER A 458 23.40 1.75 -22.15
N LEU A 459 23.55 2.60 -21.13
CA LEU A 459 22.41 3.28 -20.50
C LEU A 459 21.68 4.23 -21.49
N ASP A 460 22.42 4.85 -22.41
CA ASP A 460 21.86 5.81 -23.36
C ASP A 460 21.03 5.11 -24.44
N GLU A 461 21.53 3.99 -24.97
CA GLU A 461 20.78 3.14 -25.90
C GLU A 461 19.50 2.62 -25.24
N GLU A 462 19.57 2.15 -23.99
CA GLU A 462 18.40 1.73 -23.25
C GLU A 462 17.39 2.86 -23.08
N LYS A 463 17.84 4.06 -22.67
CA LYS A 463 16.97 5.23 -22.51
C LYS A 463 16.29 5.60 -23.83
N MET A 464 16.98 5.50 -24.96
CA MET A 464 16.40 5.75 -26.28
C MET A 464 15.32 4.71 -26.65
N HIS A 465 15.60 3.42 -26.46
CA HIS A 465 14.60 2.36 -26.67
C HIS A 465 13.38 2.55 -25.75
N MET A 466 13.61 2.95 -24.50
CA MET A 466 12.55 3.26 -23.53
C MET A 466 11.67 4.42 -23.94
N LYS A 467 12.23 5.47 -24.53
CA LYS A 467 11.43 6.58 -25.07
C LYS A 467 10.44 6.09 -26.13
N ASN A 468 10.92 5.28 -27.08
CA ASN A 468 10.09 4.74 -28.15
C ASN A 468 9.04 3.77 -27.63
N LEU A 469 9.41 2.88 -26.70
CA LEU A 469 8.48 1.92 -26.10
C LEU A 469 7.36 2.62 -25.33
N ILE A 470 7.69 3.64 -24.53
CA ILE A 470 6.68 4.41 -23.78
C ILE A 470 5.68 5.07 -24.73
N LYS A 471 6.15 5.59 -25.88
CA LYS A 471 5.28 6.15 -26.92
C LYS A 471 4.33 5.09 -27.48
N GLN A 472 4.85 3.94 -27.90
CA GLN A 472 4.05 2.82 -28.41
C GLN A 472 3.02 2.31 -27.39
N VAL A 473 3.42 2.20 -26.12
CA VAL A 473 2.54 1.77 -25.03
C VAL A 473 1.38 2.76 -24.84
N ARG A 474 1.65 4.07 -24.89
CA ARG A 474 0.61 5.10 -24.76
C ARG A 474 -0.37 5.07 -25.93
N GLU A 475 0.15 4.94 -27.15
CA GLU A 475 -0.66 4.84 -28.38
C GLU A 475 -1.54 3.59 -28.39
N LYS A 476 -1.04 2.44 -27.93
CA LYS A 476 -1.80 1.19 -27.95
C LYS A 476 -2.78 1.06 -26.80
N LEU A 477 -2.37 1.39 -25.58
CA LEU A 477 -3.18 1.16 -24.38
C LEU A 477 -4.11 2.32 -24.03
N HIS A 478 -3.90 3.51 -24.60
CA HIS A 478 -4.67 4.72 -24.32
C HIS A 478 -4.76 5.04 -22.82
N VAL A 479 -3.69 4.73 -22.07
CA VAL A 479 -3.58 5.03 -20.63
C VAL A 479 -2.22 5.66 -20.31
N PRO A 480 -2.16 6.58 -19.34
CA PRO A 480 -0.89 7.09 -18.87
C PRO A 480 -0.12 5.98 -18.16
N VAL A 481 1.12 5.77 -18.64
CA VAL A 481 2.09 4.85 -18.03
C VAL A 481 3.24 5.64 -17.43
N LYS A 482 3.53 5.36 -16.16
CA LYS A 482 4.68 5.88 -15.41
C LYS A 482 5.78 4.81 -15.44
N VAL A 483 7.00 5.22 -15.77
CA VAL A 483 8.15 4.32 -15.84
C VAL A 483 9.23 4.81 -14.88
N TYR A 484 9.80 3.90 -14.11
CA TYR A 484 10.87 4.17 -13.17
C TYR A 484 12.05 3.27 -13.47
N LEU A 485 13.25 3.84 -13.60
CA LEU A 485 14.49 3.12 -13.63
C LEU A 485 15.02 2.99 -12.19
N CYS A 486 15.17 1.76 -11.75
CA CYS A 486 15.50 1.39 -10.38
C CYS A 486 16.71 0.46 -10.34
N SER A 487 17.28 0.35 -9.15
CA SER A 487 18.32 -0.61 -8.80
C SER A 487 17.90 -1.37 -7.56
N ALA A 488 18.40 -2.61 -7.45
CA ALA A 488 18.34 -3.40 -6.23
C ALA A 488 18.90 -2.61 -5.04
N LEU A 489 18.19 -2.61 -3.91
CA LEU A 489 18.57 -1.92 -2.69
C LEU A 489 18.67 -2.90 -1.53
N ARG A 490 19.76 -2.78 -0.76
CA ARG A 490 19.99 -3.54 0.47
C ARG A 490 20.37 -2.60 1.61
N LYS A 491 20.24 -3.09 2.84
CA LYS A 491 20.68 -2.42 4.06
C LYS A 491 21.42 -3.38 4.97
N THR A 492 22.25 -2.84 5.85
CA THR A 492 22.79 -3.59 6.99
C THR A 492 21.68 -3.75 8.04
N GLU A 493 21.68 -4.85 8.78
CA GLU A 493 20.57 -5.17 9.71
C GLU A 493 20.28 -4.05 10.73
N HIS A 494 21.31 -3.32 11.17
CA HIS A 494 21.19 -2.32 12.24
C HIS A 494 20.80 -0.92 11.79
N LEU A 495 20.83 -0.66 10.48
CA LEU A 495 20.48 0.63 9.88
C LEU A 495 19.18 0.52 9.11
N TRP A 496 18.51 1.66 8.91
CA TRP A 496 17.39 1.74 7.99
C TRP A 496 17.88 1.92 6.55
N TYR A 497 17.01 1.65 5.57
CA TYR A 497 17.33 1.84 4.16
C TYR A 497 17.75 3.29 3.87
N ARG A 498 18.88 3.43 3.18
CA ARG A 498 19.42 4.71 2.72
C ARG A 498 20.02 4.53 1.32
N PRO A 499 19.25 4.79 0.26
CA PRO A 499 19.75 4.63 -1.10
C PRO A 499 20.84 5.68 -1.39
N GLY A 500 21.92 5.28 -2.06
CA GLY A 500 22.93 6.22 -2.57
C GLY A 500 22.38 7.08 -3.71
N GLN A 501 21.48 6.52 -4.52
CA GLN A 501 20.76 7.21 -5.58
C GLN A 501 19.30 6.76 -5.56
N LEU A 502 18.36 7.71 -5.69
CA LEU A 502 16.93 7.41 -5.85
C LEU A 502 16.63 6.93 -7.27
N ALA A 503 15.56 6.14 -7.42
CA ALA A 503 15.08 5.73 -8.74
C ALA A 503 14.83 6.95 -9.65
N GLU A 504 15.27 6.85 -10.91
CA GLU A 504 15.03 7.87 -11.93
C GLU A 504 13.63 7.66 -12.50
N ARG A 505 12.79 8.70 -12.46
CA ARG A 505 11.49 8.67 -13.14
C ARG A 505 11.71 9.01 -14.61
N GLY A 506 11.36 8.09 -15.50
CA GLY A 506 11.42 8.30 -16.95
C GLY A 506 10.41 9.36 -17.38
N PHE A 507 10.85 10.62 -17.47
CA PHE A 507 10.15 11.64 -18.22
C PHE A 507 10.84 11.77 -19.57
N VAL A 508 10.21 11.31 -20.63
CA VAL A 508 10.55 11.80 -21.96
C VAL A 508 10.09 13.25 -22.01
N GLN A 509 10.99 14.19 -21.72
CA GLN A 509 10.85 15.56 -22.18
C GLN A 509 10.81 15.49 -23.72
N PHE A 510 9.63 15.67 -24.30
CA PHE A 510 9.55 16.32 -25.61
C PHE A 510 9.37 17.80 -25.31
N GLY A 511 10.50 18.47 -25.05
CA GLY A 511 10.58 19.92 -25.15
C GLY A 511 10.99 20.25 -26.58
N LYS A 512 10.17 21.02 -27.29
CA LYS A 512 10.64 21.81 -28.44
C LYS A 512 11.92 22.55 -28.02
N ASN A 513 12.86 22.66 -28.96
CA ASN A 513 14.13 23.39 -28.93
C ASN A 513 15.37 22.52 -28.72
N ASP A 514 15.71 21.77 -29.79
CA ASP A 514 17.04 21.93 -30.36
C ASP A 514 17.23 23.41 -30.70
N CYS A 515 17.76 24.18 -29.75
CA CYS A 515 18.58 25.37 -29.94
C CYS A 515 18.75 26.09 -28.59
N LYS A 516 20.02 26.24 -28.22
CA LYS A 516 20.59 27.08 -27.14
C LYS A 516 20.62 26.44 -25.74
N GLY A 517 21.86 26.12 -25.33
CA GLY A 517 22.19 25.55 -24.04
C GLY A 517 21.83 26.44 -22.86
N SER A 518 21.53 25.81 -21.73
CA SER A 518 21.53 26.40 -20.40
C SER A 518 21.60 25.29 -19.36
N SER A 519 22.59 25.43 -18.49
CA SER A 519 22.99 24.56 -17.38
C SER A 519 21.85 24.36 -16.37
N TYR A 520 21.55 23.11 -15.99
CA TYR A 520 20.64 22.83 -14.88
C TYR A 520 21.41 22.85 -13.55
N LEU A 521 21.19 23.91 -12.78
CA LEU A 521 21.65 24.09 -11.41
C LEU A 521 20.78 23.25 -10.46
N PHE A 522 21.43 22.40 -9.65
CA PHE A 522 20.81 21.72 -8.51
C PHE A 522 20.37 22.76 -7.47
N VAL A 523 19.09 22.74 -7.06
CA VAL A 523 18.63 23.43 -5.85
C VAL A 523 18.25 22.38 -4.81
N LEU A 524 19.17 22.15 -3.86
CA LEU A 524 18.89 21.50 -2.58
C LEU A 524 18.06 22.47 -1.71
N PRO A 525 17.00 22.03 -1.02
CA PRO A 525 16.44 22.83 0.05
C PRO A 525 17.17 22.52 1.37
N PHE A 526 17.64 23.59 2.00
CA PHE A 526 18.10 23.68 3.39
C PHE A 526 17.05 23.19 4.40
#